data_AF-A0A6M3LDN8-F1
#
_entry.id   AF-A0A6M3LDN8-F1
#
_cell.length_a   1.000
_cell.length_b   1.000
_cell.length_c   1.000
_cell.angle_alpha   90.00
_cell.angle_beta   90.00
_cell.angle_gamma   90.00
#
_symmetry.space_group_name_H-M   'P 1'
#
loop_
_entity.id
_entity.type
_entity.pdbx_description
1 polymer ?
#
loop_
_entity_poly.entity_id
_entity_poly.type
_entity_poly.pdbx_seq_one_letter_code
_entity_poly.pdbx_strand_id
1 'polypeptide(L)'
;MSILTDLDDLIVDVREIINETTADFWTDAYIGRQLKKAHQIASTKIKMISMLWTVTLVTGTASTGEAQIVDNREILLPSSFISIDDGGVYYNDDVCKASSIKAIKDTDEDWLERSGTPSRYYLRGDMLGFDNKISAADTIRLYGIKMPDELAANVAP
;
A
#
# COMPACT_ATOMS: atom_id res chain seq x y z
N MET A 1 -0.69 -10.34 22.92
CA MET A 1 -0.88 -9.09 23.69
C MET A 1 -0.59 -7.97 22.70
N SER A 2 -1.64 -7.43 22.06
CA SER A 2 -1.51 -6.36 21.08
C SER A 2 -1.49 -5.04 21.83
N ILE A 3 -0.38 -4.31 21.78
CA ILE A 3 -0.22 -2.97 22.37
C ILE A 3 -0.73 -1.87 21.41
N LEU A 4 -1.23 -2.24 20.22
CA LEU A 4 -1.57 -1.30 19.15
C LEU A 4 -3.08 -1.30 18.80
N THR A 5 -3.95 -1.55 19.76
CA THR A 5 -5.38 -1.73 19.44
C THR A 5 -6.23 -0.47 19.43
N ASP A 6 -5.80 0.66 20.03
CA ASP A 6 -6.62 1.88 19.99
C ASP A 6 -5.80 3.17 19.93
N LEU A 7 -6.15 4.05 18.98
CA LEU A 7 -5.56 5.38 18.86
C LEU A 7 -5.94 6.24 20.07
N ASP A 8 -7.11 6.01 20.65
CA ASP A 8 -7.62 6.75 21.80
C ASP A 8 -6.79 6.44 23.06
N ASP A 9 -6.41 5.18 23.28
CA ASP A 9 -5.51 4.78 24.37
C ASP A 9 -4.15 5.48 24.25
N LEU A 10 -3.59 5.56 23.03
CA LEU A 10 -2.32 6.25 22.80
C LEU A 10 -2.43 7.77 23.02
N ILE A 11 -3.57 8.37 22.72
CA ILE A 11 -3.80 9.79 23.02
C ILE A 11 -3.82 10.00 24.54
N VAL A 12 -4.48 9.12 25.30
CA VAL A 12 -4.49 9.17 26.77
C VAL A 12 -3.06 9.09 27.32
N ASP A 13 -2.27 8.10 26.88
CA ASP A 13 -0.88 7.95 27.30
C ASP A 13 -0.03 9.20 26.99
N VAL A 14 -0.21 9.81 25.81
CA VAL A 14 0.48 11.03 25.44
C VAL A 14 0.08 12.19 26.36
N ARG A 15 -1.20 12.31 26.72
CA ARG A 15 -1.69 13.34 27.66
C ARG A 15 -1.08 13.18 29.05
N GLU A 16 -0.78 11.96 29.49
CA GLU A 16 -0.09 11.73 30.77
C GLU A 16 1.37 12.22 30.76
N ILE A 17 2.01 12.24 29.60
CA ILE A 17 3.43 12.62 29.45
C ILE A 17 3.58 14.13 29.21
N ILE A 18 2.67 14.75 28.46
CA ILE A 18 2.78 16.17 28.13
C ILE A 18 2.35 17.00 29.34
N ASN A 19 3.30 17.70 29.94
CA ASN A 19 3.00 18.74 30.93
C ASN A 19 2.59 20.03 30.20
N GLU A 20 1.29 20.25 30.05
CA GLU A 20 0.76 21.45 29.41
C GLU A 20 0.56 22.58 30.42
N THR A 21 1.14 23.77 30.15
CA THR A 21 0.89 24.99 30.95
C THR A 21 -0.49 25.60 30.71
N THR A 22 -1.08 25.31 29.55
CA THR A 22 -2.42 25.73 29.15
C THR A 22 -3.19 24.48 28.78
N ALA A 23 -4.35 24.25 29.42
CA ALA A 23 -5.18 23.09 29.12
C ALA A 23 -5.56 23.05 27.63
N ASP A 24 -5.46 21.86 27.02
CA ASP A 24 -5.81 21.60 25.62
C ASP A 24 -5.01 22.42 24.61
N PHE A 25 -3.79 22.82 24.97
CA PHE A 25 -2.89 23.48 24.02
C PHE A 25 -2.59 22.57 22.84
N TRP A 26 -2.34 21.28 23.10
CA TRP A 26 -2.32 20.25 22.07
C TRP A 26 -3.68 19.57 22.04
N THR A 27 -4.46 19.79 20.99
CA THR A 27 -5.75 19.10 20.86
C THR A 27 -5.55 17.61 20.58
N ASP A 28 -6.50 16.78 20.98
CA ASP A 28 -6.46 15.32 20.71
C ASP A 28 -6.37 15.05 19.20
N ALA A 29 -7.04 15.86 18.37
CA ALA A 29 -6.92 15.80 16.92
C ALA A 29 -5.48 16.08 16.43
N TYR A 30 -4.77 17.03 17.07
CA TYR A 30 -3.36 17.29 16.77
C TYR A 30 -2.49 16.10 17.18
N ILE A 31 -2.67 15.58 18.39
CA ILE A 31 -1.92 14.44 18.93
C ILE A 31 -2.10 13.21 18.04
N GLY A 32 -3.34 12.85 17.73
CA GLY A 32 -3.68 11.74 16.85
C GLY A 32 -3.04 11.87 15.47
N ARG A 33 -3.00 13.09 14.90
CA ARG A 33 -2.28 13.32 13.63
C ARG A 33 -0.77 13.07 13.75
N GLN A 34 -0.12 13.46 14.85
CA GLN A 34 1.31 13.20 15.03
C GLN A 34 1.59 11.71 15.24
N LEU A 35 0.75 11.01 15.99
CA LEU A 35 0.84 9.56 16.18
C LEU A 35 0.72 8.82 14.83
N LYS A 36 -0.24 9.21 13.98
CA LYS A 36 -0.36 8.67 12.61
C LYS A 36 0.90 8.89 11.77
N LYS A 37 1.48 10.09 11.81
CA LYS A 37 2.76 10.39 11.13
C LYS A 37 3.92 9.55 11.66
N ALA A 38 4.04 9.43 12.99
CA ALA A 38 5.07 8.62 13.62
C ALA A 38 4.94 7.14 13.23
N HIS A 39 3.71 6.61 13.22
CA HIS A 39 3.42 5.26 12.77
C HIS A 39 3.80 5.04 11.31
N GLN A 40 3.47 5.98 10.41
CA GLN A 40 3.87 5.92 9.00
C GLN A 40 5.40 5.87 8.88
N ILE A 41 6.12 6.78 9.55
CA ILE A 41 7.59 6.83 9.52
C ILE A 41 8.20 5.53 10.07
N ALA A 42 7.72 5.04 11.21
CA ALA A 42 8.20 3.81 11.83
C ALA A 42 7.94 2.61 10.93
N SER A 43 6.74 2.51 10.34
CA SER A 43 6.37 1.41 9.45
C SER A 43 7.20 1.43 8.17
N THR A 44 7.39 2.59 7.53
CA THR A 44 8.24 2.69 6.32
C THR A 44 9.72 2.42 6.60
N LYS A 45 10.28 2.97 7.70
CA LYS A 45 11.72 2.91 7.96
C LYS A 45 12.17 1.62 8.64
N ILE A 46 11.34 1.10 9.54
CA ILE A 46 11.68 -0.05 10.40
C ILE A 46 11.00 -1.33 9.87
N LYS A 47 10.10 -1.21 8.86
CA LYS A 47 9.42 -2.35 8.21
C LYS A 47 8.67 -3.26 9.19
N MET A 48 8.21 -2.70 10.31
CA MET A 48 7.72 -3.49 11.45
C MET A 48 6.41 -4.24 11.20
N ILE A 49 5.68 -3.92 10.11
CA ILE A 49 4.37 -4.49 9.80
C ILE A 49 4.28 -4.77 8.28
N SER A 50 5.18 -5.62 7.79
CA SER A 50 5.02 -6.20 6.46
C SER A 50 3.85 -7.17 6.46
N MET A 51 2.90 -6.97 5.56
CA MET A 51 1.73 -7.84 5.40
C MET A 51 1.71 -8.41 3.99
N LEU A 52 1.26 -9.66 3.89
CA LEU A 52 0.93 -10.27 2.62
C LEU A 52 -0.48 -9.82 2.22
N TRP A 53 -0.58 -9.06 1.13
CA TRP A 53 -1.83 -8.69 0.50
C TRP A 53 -2.06 -9.58 -0.71
N THR A 54 -3.24 -10.19 -0.82
CA THR A 54 -3.65 -10.99 -1.97
C THR A 54 -4.95 -10.42 -2.52
N VAL A 55 -4.98 -10.17 -3.82
CA VAL A 55 -6.16 -9.67 -4.52
C VAL A 55 -6.48 -10.48 -5.76
N THR A 56 -7.77 -10.56 -6.05
CA THR A 56 -8.28 -11.07 -7.32
C THR A 56 -8.53 -9.90 -8.28
N LEU A 57 -8.14 -10.05 -9.53
CA LEU A 57 -8.28 -9.01 -10.53
C LEU A 57 -9.67 -9.01 -11.16
N VAL A 58 -10.23 -7.82 -11.34
CA VAL A 58 -11.56 -7.63 -11.95
C VAL A 58 -11.55 -6.48 -12.97
N THR A 59 -12.38 -6.57 -14.01
CA THR A 59 -12.52 -5.52 -15.04
C THR A 59 -13.51 -4.42 -14.66
N GLY A 60 -14.27 -4.60 -13.58
CA GLY A 60 -15.28 -3.66 -13.09
C GLY A 60 -14.91 -3.01 -11.77
N THR A 61 -15.91 -2.54 -11.03
CA THR A 61 -15.73 -1.97 -9.70
C THR A 61 -15.18 -3.03 -8.73
N ALA A 62 -14.01 -2.76 -8.16
CA ALA A 62 -13.41 -3.63 -7.17
C ALA A 62 -14.14 -3.54 -5.81
N SER A 63 -14.33 -4.69 -5.18
CA SER A 63 -14.79 -4.81 -3.80
C SER A 63 -13.65 -5.24 -2.85
N THR A 64 -13.97 -5.49 -1.58
CA THR A 64 -12.97 -5.92 -0.59
C THR A 64 -12.29 -7.23 -1.02
N GLY A 65 -10.96 -7.20 -1.18
CA GLY A 65 -10.18 -8.35 -1.64
C GLY A 65 -10.01 -8.41 -3.16
N GLU A 66 -10.50 -7.42 -3.89
CA GLU A 66 -10.35 -7.30 -5.34
C GLU A 66 -9.54 -6.06 -5.72
N ALA A 67 -8.97 -6.09 -6.92
CA ALA A 67 -8.31 -4.94 -7.53
C ALA A 67 -8.81 -4.74 -8.96
N GLN A 68 -9.20 -3.50 -9.27
CA GLN A 68 -9.67 -3.15 -10.60
C GLN A 68 -8.50 -3.05 -11.57
N ILE A 69 -8.63 -3.70 -12.72
CA ILE A 69 -7.72 -3.57 -13.84
C ILE A 69 -7.94 -2.20 -14.50
N VAL A 70 -6.86 -1.44 -14.63
CA VAL A 70 -6.76 -0.16 -15.33
C VAL A 70 -5.85 -0.36 -16.54
N ASP A 71 -6.26 0.18 -17.69
CA ASP A 71 -5.51 0.14 -18.95
C ASP A 71 -5.01 -1.27 -19.36
N ASN A 72 -5.71 -2.32 -18.93
CA ASN A 72 -5.38 -3.74 -19.13
C ASN A 72 -4.04 -4.20 -18.53
N ARG A 73 -3.38 -3.42 -17.67
CA ARG A 73 -2.02 -3.72 -17.18
C ARG A 73 -1.73 -3.27 -15.76
N GLU A 74 -2.56 -2.40 -15.21
CA GLU A 74 -2.30 -1.75 -13.94
C GLU A 74 -3.42 -2.02 -12.96
N ILE A 75 -3.09 -1.95 -11.68
CA ILE A 75 -4.08 -1.90 -10.61
C ILE A 75 -3.83 -0.69 -9.74
N LEU A 76 -4.91 -0.13 -9.21
CA LEU A 76 -4.83 0.90 -8.19
C LEU A 76 -4.50 0.25 -6.84
N LEU A 77 -3.48 0.77 -6.17
CA LEU A 77 -3.18 0.37 -4.80
C LEU A 77 -4.15 1.07 -3.84
N PRO A 78 -4.60 0.38 -2.77
CA PRO A 78 -5.50 0.99 -1.79
C PRO A 78 -4.82 2.19 -1.11
N SER A 79 -5.57 3.21 -0.72
CA SER A 79 -5.02 4.44 -0.10
C SER A 79 -4.23 4.20 1.19
N SER A 80 -4.52 3.09 1.88
CA SER A 80 -3.78 2.60 3.04
C SER A 80 -2.38 2.06 2.70
N PHE A 81 -2.07 1.82 1.42
CA PHE A 81 -0.80 1.27 0.98
C PHE A 81 0.31 2.30 1.13
N ILE A 82 1.42 1.92 1.76
CA ILE A 82 2.55 2.83 2.00
C ILE A 82 3.72 2.49 1.06
N SER A 83 4.15 1.23 1.05
CA SER A 83 5.30 0.80 0.25
C SER A 83 5.36 -0.70 0.07
N ILE A 84 6.00 -1.16 -1.01
CA ILE A 84 6.35 -2.57 -1.21
C ILE A 84 7.49 -2.94 -0.26
N ASP A 85 7.42 -4.12 0.34
CA ASP A 85 8.48 -4.70 1.18
C ASP A 85 9.32 -5.75 0.41
N ASP A 86 10.41 -6.22 1.02
CA ASP A 86 11.40 -7.11 0.41
C ASP A 86 10.84 -8.47 -0.02
N GLY A 87 9.63 -8.83 0.45
CA GLY A 87 8.94 -10.05 0.01
C GLY A 87 8.49 -10.02 -1.46
N GLY A 88 8.40 -8.83 -2.07
CA GLY A 88 8.17 -8.65 -3.51
C GLY A 88 6.71 -8.78 -3.96
N VAL A 89 6.52 -8.86 -5.28
CA VAL A 89 5.23 -8.96 -5.97
C VAL A 89 5.18 -10.28 -6.74
N TYR A 90 4.01 -10.93 -6.72
CA TYR A 90 3.74 -12.18 -7.39
C TYR A 90 2.48 -12.05 -8.23
N TYR A 91 2.50 -12.64 -9.41
CA TYR A 91 1.36 -12.77 -10.30
C TYR A 91 1.05 -14.25 -10.51
N ASN A 92 -0.15 -14.71 -10.14
CA ASN A 92 -0.52 -16.13 -10.19
C ASN A 92 0.58 -17.06 -9.62
N ASP A 93 1.03 -16.73 -8.41
CA ASP A 93 2.12 -17.41 -7.70
C ASP A 93 3.55 -17.22 -8.24
N ASP A 94 3.73 -16.68 -9.44
CA ASP A 94 5.05 -16.43 -10.03
C ASP A 94 5.65 -15.10 -9.57
N VAL A 95 6.94 -15.11 -9.24
CA VAL A 95 7.67 -13.91 -8.78
C VAL A 95 7.83 -12.91 -9.93
N CYS A 96 7.36 -11.68 -9.72
CA CYS A 96 7.62 -10.56 -10.62
C CYS A 96 8.82 -9.73 -10.13
N LYS A 97 9.72 -9.37 -11.05
CA LYS A 97 10.88 -8.53 -10.73
C LYS A 97 10.55 -7.04 -10.86
N ALA A 98 11.01 -6.24 -9.91
CA ALA A 98 10.90 -4.79 -10.00
C ALA A 98 11.63 -4.27 -11.24
N SER A 99 10.99 -3.39 -12.00
CA SER A 99 11.56 -2.72 -13.16
C SER A 99 11.02 -1.29 -13.25
N SER A 100 11.71 -0.44 -14.01
CA SER A 100 11.16 0.86 -14.41
C SER A 100 10.41 0.74 -15.74
N ILE A 101 9.42 1.60 -15.96
CA ILE A 101 8.75 1.73 -17.27
C ILE A 101 9.78 2.00 -18.36
N LYS A 102 10.78 2.85 -18.08
CA LYS A 102 11.86 3.13 -19.01
C LYS A 102 12.62 1.86 -19.41
N ALA A 103 13.02 1.04 -18.44
CA ALA A 103 13.76 -0.20 -18.73
C ALA A 103 12.91 -1.20 -19.53
N ILE A 104 11.60 -1.28 -19.28
CA ILE A 104 10.69 -2.12 -20.08
C ILE A 104 10.66 -1.61 -21.52
N LYS A 105 10.38 -0.31 -21.70
CA LYS A 105 10.30 0.34 -23.02
C LYS A 105 11.60 0.23 -23.81
N ASP A 106 12.75 0.40 -23.15
CA ASP A 106 14.06 0.31 -23.80
C ASP A 106 14.36 -1.12 -24.30
N THR A 107 13.75 -2.15 -23.70
CA THR A 107 13.92 -3.56 -24.11
C THR A 107 12.86 -4.07 -25.08
N ASP A 108 11.71 -3.39 -25.14
CA ASP A 108 10.57 -3.77 -25.97
C ASP A 108 9.68 -2.54 -26.21
N GLU A 109 9.68 -2.02 -27.44
CA GLU A 109 8.91 -0.81 -27.78
C GLU A 109 7.40 -1.09 -27.88
N ASP A 110 7.02 -2.34 -28.20
CA ASP A 110 5.63 -2.78 -28.38
C ASP A 110 5.05 -3.45 -27.13
N TRP A 111 5.73 -3.29 -25.99
CA TRP A 111 5.37 -3.96 -24.73
C TRP A 111 3.90 -3.73 -24.35
N LEU A 112 3.33 -2.56 -24.67
CA LEU A 112 1.92 -2.20 -24.42
C LEU A 112 0.90 -3.13 -25.08
N GLU A 113 1.26 -3.82 -26.16
CA GLU A 113 0.38 -4.79 -26.81
C GLU A 113 0.58 -6.23 -26.33
N ARG A 114 1.68 -6.47 -25.62
CA ARG A 114 2.11 -7.81 -25.22
C ARG A 114 1.15 -8.46 -24.23
N SER A 115 0.84 -9.72 -24.49
CA SER A 115 0.03 -10.60 -23.64
C SER A 115 0.88 -11.78 -23.19
N GLY A 116 0.53 -12.39 -22.06
CA GLY A 116 1.26 -13.50 -21.46
C GLY A 116 1.43 -13.28 -19.96
N THR A 117 2.10 -14.23 -19.28
CA THR A 117 2.34 -14.12 -17.85
C THR A 117 3.30 -12.95 -17.56
N PRO A 118 2.90 -11.98 -16.73
CA PRO A 118 3.80 -10.93 -16.25
C PRO A 118 5.04 -11.50 -15.57
N SER A 119 6.19 -10.90 -15.86
CA SER A 119 7.47 -11.27 -15.26
C SER A 119 8.12 -10.09 -14.51
N ARG A 120 7.62 -8.88 -14.75
CA ARG A 120 8.11 -7.65 -14.14
C ARG A 120 6.95 -6.76 -13.75
N TYR A 121 7.17 -5.98 -12.70
CA TYR A 121 6.24 -4.94 -12.28
C TYR A 121 6.93 -3.58 -12.22
N TYR A 122 6.16 -2.51 -12.29
CA TYR A 122 6.59 -1.14 -12.10
C TYR A 122 5.59 -0.38 -11.24
N LEU A 123 6.05 0.70 -10.61
CA LEU A 123 5.19 1.63 -9.87
C LEU A 123 5.01 2.92 -10.68
N ARG A 124 3.78 3.43 -10.74
CA ARG A 124 3.42 4.70 -11.38
C ARG A 124 2.42 5.45 -10.50
N GLY A 125 2.92 6.36 -9.67
CA GLY A 125 2.09 6.99 -8.64
C GLY A 125 1.51 5.92 -7.71
N ASP A 126 0.19 5.91 -7.57
CA ASP A 126 -0.54 4.93 -6.74
C ASP A 126 -0.90 3.63 -7.49
N MET A 127 -0.34 3.43 -8.69
CA MET A 127 -0.61 2.25 -9.51
C MET A 127 0.56 1.27 -9.50
N LEU A 128 0.21 -0.01 -9.43
CA LEU A 128 1.11 -1.13 -9.69
C LEU A 128 0.83 -1.67 -11.09
N GLY A 129 1.81 -1.56 -11.98
CA GLY A 129 1.70 -2.00 -13.37
C GLY A 129 2.61 -3.17 -13.72
N PHE A 130 2.31 -3.84 -14.83
CA PHE A 130 2.99 -5.06 -15.27
C PHE A 130 3.51 -4.98 -16.71
N ASP A 131 4.59 -5.72 -16.98
CA ASP A 131 5.24 -5.79 -18.29
C ASP A 131 4.43 -6.53 -19.36
N ASN A 132 3.43 -7.34 -18.98
CA ASN A 132 2.43 -7.99 -19.85
C ASN A 132 1.00 -7.61 -19.43
N LYS A 133 0.01 -7.69 -20.35
CA LYS A 133 -1.41 -7.49 -20.03
C LYS A 133 -1.87 -8.47 -18.95
N ILE A 134 -2.64 -7.97 -17.98
CA ILE A 134 -3.20 -8.75 -16.88
C ILE A 134 -4.66 -9.09 -17.16
N SER A 135 -5.15 -10.22 -16.63
CA SER A 135 -6.51 -10.71 -16.90
C SER A 135 -7.37 -10.74 -15.65
N ALA A 136 -8.69 -10.62 -15.83
CA ALA A 136 -9.62 -10.84 -14.73
C ALA A 136 -9.53 -12.28 -14.20
N ALA A 137 -9.88 -12.48 -12.94
CA ALA A 137 -9.75 -13.71 -12.17
C ALA A 137 -8.31 -14.16 -11.87
N ASP A 138 -7.29 -13.52 -12.45
CA ASP A 138 -5.90 -13.72 -12.02
C ASP A 138 -5.69 -13.10 -10.63
N THR A 139 -4.61 -13.52 -9.97
CA THR A 139 -4.30 -13.11 -8.60
C THR A 139 -2.98 -12.36 -8.54
N ILE A 140 -2.95 -11.30 -7.73
CA ILE A 140 -1.73 -10.61 -7.36
C ILE A 140 -1.51 -10.81 -5.88
N ARG A 141 -0.30 -11.19 -5.50
CA ARG A 141 0.15 -11.16 -4.11
C ARG A 141 1.29 -10.18 -4.00
N LEU A 142 1.27 -9.34 -2.99
CA LEU A 142 2.41 -8.49 -2.69
C LEU A 142 2.66 -8.42 -1.20
N TYR A 143 3.93 -8.34 -0.85
CA TYR A 143 4.35 -7.98 0.49
C TYR A 143 4.43 -6.46 0.54
N GLY A 144 3.59 -5.87 1.38
CA GLY A 144 3.44 -4.43 1.47
C GLY A 144 3.32 -3.98 2.90
N ILE A 145 3.76 -2.76 3.14
CA ILE A 145 3.51 -2.05 4.37
C ILE A 145 2.19 -1.29 4.17
N LYS A 146 1.20 -1.61 4.99
CA LYS A 146 -0.12 -1.01 4.97
C LYS A 146 -0.35 -0.26 6.28
N MET A 147 -0.98 0.90 6.20
CA MET A 147 -1.55 1.58 7.37
C MET A 147 -2.80 0.80 7.84
N PRO A 148 -2.99 0.57 9.14
CA PRO A 148 -4.24 0.03 9.68
C PRO A 148 -5.46 0.78 9.11
N ASP A 149 -6.54 0.05 8.80
CA ASP A 149 -7.72 0.61 8.13
C ASP A 149 -8.37 1.73 8.96
N GLU A 150 -8.31 1.61 10.28
CA GLU A 150 -8.78 2.59 11.27
C GLU A 150 -7.99 3.91 11.18
N LEU A 151 -6.71 3.85 10.80
CA LEU A 151 -5.84 5.01 10.66
C LEU A 151 -5.91 5.62 9.25
N ALA A 152 -6.18 4.80 8.23
CA ALA A 152 -6.32 5.20 6.83
C ALA A 152 -7.62 5.98 6.54
N ALA A 153 -8.67 5.79 7.34
CA ALA A 153 -9.87 6.60 7.28
C ALA A 153 -9.51 8.10 7.47
N ASN A 154 -9.84 8.92 6.47
CA ASN A 154 -9.57 10.37 6.35
C ASN A 154 -8.19 10.79 5.83
N VAL A 155 -7.37 9.87 5.30
CA VAL A 155 -6.18 10.24 4.52
C VAL A 155 -6.50 9.98 3.06
N ALA A 156 -6.85 11.04 2.32
CA ALA A 156 -6.81 10.96 0.86
C ALA A 156 -5.34 10.79 0.42
N PRO A 157 -5.06 10.05 -0.67
CA PRO A 157 -3.75 10.10 -1.31
C PRO A 157 -3.37 11.54 -1.69
#